data_AF-M1FGD9-F1
#
_entry.id   AF-M1FGD9-F1
#
_cell.length_a   1.000
_cell.length_b   1.000
_cell.length_c   1.000
_cell.angle_alpha   90.00
_cell.angle_beta   90.00
_cell.angle_gamma   90.00
#
_symmetry.space_group_name_H-M   'P 1'
#
loop_
_entity.id
_entity.type
_entity.pdbx_description
1 polymer ?
#
loop_
_entity_poly.entity_id
_entity_poly.type
_entity_poly.pdbx_seq_one_letter_code
_entity_poly.pdbx_strand_id
1 'polypeptide(L)'
;MGFSQWMLLGLPVAVVMLLLVWWWLTRVDFGIGRADDSSEMIRREIEALGPLGRGEKLVGLVFVLTASAWIFRPLLSANLAPWLSDTGIAIAAALALFLIPVNTRERKFLLDWEIAEKLLWGVLLLFGGGLAMAGAISSSGLASYWLMNWVFGL
;
A
#
# COMPACT_ATOMS: atom_id res chain seq x y z
N MET A 1 -8.09 -2.87 13.38
CA MET A 1 -8.63 -3.53 12.18
C MET A 1 -7.47 -4.19 11.47
N GLY A 2 -7.58 -5.48 11.13
CA GLY A 2 -6.54 -6.17 10.35
C GLY A 2 -6.59 -5.78 8.87
N PHE A 3 -5.53 -6.05 8.11
CA PHE A 3 -5.45 -5.71 6.68
C PHE A 3 -6.62 -6.31 5.87
N SER A 4 -6.96 -7.58 6.12
CA SER A 4 -8.06 -8.27 5.43
C SER A 4 -9.43 -7.62 5.68
N GLN A 5 -9.68 -7.14 6.90
CA GLN A 5 -10.91 -6.42 7.23
C GLN A 5 -10.98 -5.07 6.51
N TRP A 6 -9.85 -4.36 6.43
CA TRP A 6 -9.79 -3.09 5.71
C TRP A 6 -9.98 -3.28 4.21
N MET A 7 -9.41 -4.34 3.62
CA MET A 7 -9.63 -4.70 2.21
C MET A 7 -11.11 -4.99 1.90
N LEU A 8 -11.84 -5.68 2.79
CA LEU A 8 -13.26 -5.99 2.58
C LEU A 8 -14.12 -4.74 2.42
N LEU A 9 -13.73 -3.63 3.05
CA LEU A 9 -14.42 -2.35 2.91
C LEU A 9 -13.83 -1.49 1.78
N GLY A 10 -12.50 -1.41 1.69
CA GLY A 10 -11.81 -0.55 0.75
C GLY A 10 -11.90 -1.04 -0.71
N LEU A 11 -11.77 -2.35 -0.95
CA LEU A 11 -11.75 -2.90 -2.31
C LEU A 11 -13.09 -2.70 -3.05
N PRO A 12 -14.27 -3.00 -2.46
CA PRO A 12 -15.55 -2.72 -3.13
C PRO A 12 -15.73 -1.23 -3.43
N VAL A 13 -15.39 -0.35 -2.48
CA VAL A 13 -15.49 1.10 -2.68
C VAL A 13 -14.55 1.56 -3.80
N ALA A 14 -13.31 1.09 -3.82
CA ALA A 14 -12.33 1.42 -4.86
C ALA A 14 -12.78 0.95 -6.24
N VAL A 15 -13.33 -0.26 -6.36
CA VAL A 15 -13.86 -0.79 -7.63
C VAL A 15 -15.03 0.05 -8.12
N VAL A 16 -15.99 0.37 -7.25
CA VAL A 16 -17.12 1.23 -7.61
C VAL A 16 -16.64 2.61 -8.05
N MET A 17 -15.74 3.24 -7.30
CA MET A 17 -15.19 4.54 -7.68
C MET A 17 -14.41 4.48 -8.99
N LEU A 18 -13.62 3.44 -9.23
CA LEU A 18 -12.89 3.24 -10.48
C LEU A 18 -13.85 3.12 -11.67
N LEU A 19 -14.94 2.36 -11.52
CA LEU A 19 -15.96 2.22 -12.56
C LEU A 19 -16.70 3.54 -12.82
N LEU A 20 -17.01 4.30 -11.76
CA LEU A 20 -17.64 5.62 -11.89
C LEU A 20 -16.71 6.62 -12.59
N VAL A 21 -15.44 6.67 -12.20
CA VAL A 21 -14.43 7.53 -12.84
C VAL A 21 -14.21 7.12 -14.28
N TRP A 22 -14.06 5.83 -14.57
CA TRP A 22 -13.94 5.33 -15.93
C TRP A 22 -15.16 5.69 -16.78
N TRP A 23 -16.37 5.51 -16.26
CA TRP A 23 -17.60 5.89 -16.94
C TRP A 23 -17.68 7.41 -17.18
N TRP A 24 -17.33 8.22 -16.19
CA TRP A 24 -17.24 9.68 -16.34
C TRP A 24 -16.24 10.06 -17.43
N LEU A 25 -15.01 9.55 -17.35
CA LEU A 25 -13.93 9.87 -18.27
C LEU A 25 -14.23 9.45 -19.73
N THR A 26 -14.98 8.36 -19.92
CA THR A 26 -15.33 7.86 -21.26
C THR A 26 -16.59 8.50 -21.84
N ARG A 27 -17.49 9.05 -21.02
CA ARG A 27 -18.77 9.63 -21.47
C ARG A 27 -18.77 11.15 -21.54
N VAL A 28 -17.94 11.82 -20.76
CA VAL A 28 -17.78 13.27 -20.82
C VAL A 28 -16.73 13.60 -21.87
N ASP A 29 -17.11 14.46 -22.83
CA ASP A 29 -16.16 14.97 -23.81
C ASP A 29 -15.25 16.01 -23.14
N PHE A 30 -14.03 15.61 -22.83
CA PHE A 30 -13.00 16.50 -22.28
C PHE A 30 -12.29 17.32 -23.36
N GLY A 31 -12.72 17.26 -24.63
CA GLY A 31 -12.06 17.95 -25.74
C GLY A 31 -10.66 17.41 -26.04
N ILE A 32 -10.34 16.21 -25.55
CA ILE A 32 -9.10 15.50 -25.85
C ILE A 32 -9.28 14.91 -27.24
N GLY A 33 -8.64 15.52 -28.24
CA GLY A 33 -8.71 15.06 -29.63
C GLY A 33 -8.34 13.58 -29.75
N ARG A 34 -8.94 12.88 -30.71
CA ARG A 34 -8.57 11.49 -31.04
C ARG A 34 -7.08 11.44 -31.36
N ALA A 35 -6.30 10.81 -30.49
CA ALA A 35 -4.90 10.56 -30.72
C ALA A 35 -4.76 9.36 -31.67
N ASP A 36 -4.73 9.63 -32.98
CA ASP A 36 -4.59 8.62 -34.04
C ASP A 36 -3.33 7.74 -33.88
N ASP A 37 -2.33 8.20 -33.10
CA ASP A 37 -1.05 7.52 -32.86
C ASP A 37 -0.91 6.89 -31.44
N SER A 38 -1.95 6.99 -30.61
CA SER A 38 -1.88 6.53 -29.20
C SER A 38 -1.63 5.02 -29.06
N SER A 39 -2.19 4.21 -29.96
CA SER A 39 -2.04 2.77 -29.92
C SER A 39 -0.64 2.29 -30.35
N GLU A 40 -0.01 3.00 -31.29
CA GLU A 40 1.33 2.66 -31.76
C GLU A 40 2.38 3.08 -30.72
N MET A 41 2.20 4.23 -30.09
CA MET A 41 3.00 4.67 -28.95
C MET A 41 2.94 3.66 -27.78
N ILE A 42 1.74 3.19 -27.40
CA ILE A 42 1.60 2.17 -26.34
C ILE A 42 2.31 0.87 -26.72
N ARG A 43 2.19 0.41 -27.97
CA ARG A 43 2.89 -0.80 -28.42
C ARG A 43 4.40 -0.65 -28.36
N ARG A 44 4.93 0.51 -28.79
CA ARG A 44 6.37 0.81 -28.71
C ARG A 44 6.87 0.80 -27.26
N GLU A 45 6.11 1.37 -26.33
CA GLU A 45 6.48 1.35 -24.90
C GLU A 45 6.43 -0.08 -24.32
N ILE A 46 5.41 -0.88 -24.66
CA ILE A 46 5.33 -2.28 -24.23
C ILE A 46 6.51 -3.09 -24.80
N GLU A 47 6.86 -2.88 -26.06
CA GLU A 47 8.03 -3.52 -26.69
C GLU A 47 9.34 -3.06 -26.05
N ALA A 48 9.44 -1.78 -25.68
CA ALA A 48 10.62 -1.19 -25.05
C ALA A 48 10.88 -1.72 -23.62
N LEU A 49 9.82 -2.08 -22.87
CA LEU A 49 9.96 -2.70 -21.54
C LEU A 49 10.72 -4.04 -21.59
N GLY A 50 10.56 -4.79 -22.68
CA GLY A 50 11.20 -6.09 -22.85
C GLY A 50 10.72 -7.16 -21.85
N PRO A 51 11.44 -8.29 -21.76
CA PRO A 51 11.07 -9.38 -20.87
C PRO A 51 11.39 -9.05 -19.41
N LEU A 52 10.48 -9.45 -18.49
CA LEU A 52 10.67 -9.25 -17.05
C LEU A 52 12.03 -9.78 -16.56
N GLY A 53 12.78 -8.90 -15.93
CA GLY A 53 14.07 -9.18 -15.33
C GLY A 53 13.96 -10.11 -14.13
N ARG A 54 15.10 -10.64 -13.67
CA ARG A 54 15.14 -11.50 -12.47
C ARG A 54 14.69 -10.76 -11.21
N GLY A 55 15.14 -9.51 -11.04
CA GLY A 55 14.77 -8.68 -9.90
C GLY A 55 13.25 -8.46 -9.83
N GLU A 56 12.63 -8.07 -10.94
CA GLU A 56 11.19 -7.83 -11.03
C GLU A 56 10.37 -9.08 -10.68
N LYS A 57 10.77 -10.25 -11.18
CA LYS A 57 10.13 -11.52 -10.84
C LYS A 57 10.23 -11.85 -9.34
N LEU A 58 11.40 -11.62 -8.74
CA LEU A 58 11.63 -11.88 -7.33
C LEU A 58 10.87 -10.89 -6.43
N VAL A 59 10.85 -9.60 -6.79
CA VAL A 59 10.02 -8.59 -6.10
C VAL A 59 8.54 -8.96 -6.21
N GLY A 60 8.07 -9.33 -7.40
CA GLY A 60 6.70 -9.77 -7.61
C GLY A 60 6.34 -11.00 -6.78
N LEU A 61 7.27 -11.96 -6.64
CA LEU A 61 7.10 -13.13 -5.78
C LEU A 61 6.96 -12.72 -4.31
N VAL A 62 7.85 -11.89 -3.79
CA VAL A 62 7.79 -11.41 -2.39
C VAL A 62 6.48 -10.65 -2.15
N PHE A 63 6.05 -9.82 -3.10
CA PHE A 63 4.80 -9.08 -3.03
C PHE A 63 3.59 -10.01 -2.94
N VAL A 64 3.48 -11.00 -3.84
CA VAL A 64 2.36 -11.96 -3.85
C VAL A 64 2.33 -12.80 -2.57
N LEU A 65 3.49 -13.24 -2.07
CA LEU A 65 3.59 -13.96 -0.80
C LEU A 65 3.13 -13.10 0.37
N THR A 66 3.54 -11.84 0.42
CA THR A 66 3.15 -10.87 1.45
C THR A 66 1.64 -10.60 1.44
N ALA A 67 1.09 -10.32 0.25
CA ALA A 67 -0.34 -10.10 0.07
C ALA A 67 -1.16 -11.34 0.48
N SER A 68 -0.72 -12.53 0.06
CA SER A 68 -1.35 -13.79 0.47
C SER A 68 -1.28 -13.98 1.99
N ALA A 69 -0.14 -13.70 2.61
CA ALA A 69 0.02 -13.79 4.06
C ALA A 69 -0.94 -12.86 4.80
N TRP A 70 -1.17 -11.63 4.32
CA TRP A 70 -2.17 -10.73 4.93
C TRP A 70 -3.61 -11.19 4.72
N ILE A 71 -3.96 -11.67 3.53
CA ILE A 71 -5.33 -12.16 3.23
C ILE A 71 -5.65 -13.38 4.10
N PHE A 72 -4.72 -14.34 4.17
CA PHE A 72 -4.89 -15.57 4.96
C PHE A 72 -4.52 -15.41 6.44
N ARG A 73 -4.05 -14.23 6.87
CA ARG A 73 -3.63 -13.97 8.26
C ARG A 73 -4.67 -14.45 9.29
N PRO A 74 -5.97 -14.12 9.18
CA PRO A 74 -6.95 -14.54 10.19
C PRO A 74 -7.05 -16.07 10.35
N LEU A 75 -6.92 -16.80 9.24
CA LEU A 75 -6.96 -18.26 9.21
C LEU A 75 -5.67 -18.88 9.78
N LEU A 76 -4.51 -18.27 9.48
CA LEU A 76 -3.21 -18.69 9.99
C LEU A 76 -3.07 -18.40 11.50
N SER A 77 -3.55 -17.24 11.95
CA SER A 77 -3.48 -16.84 13.35
C SER A 77 -4.41 -17.67 14.25
N ALA A 78 -5.52 -18.16 13.71
CA ALA A 78 -6.47 -18.98 14.46
C ALA A 78 -5.94 -20.39 14.76
N ASN A 79 -5.04 -20.94 13.92
CA ASN A 79 -4.67 -22.36 13.99
C ASN A 79 -3.17 -22.61 14.21
N LEU A 80 -2.29 -21.84 13.56
CA LEU A 80 -0.86 -22.18 13.44
C LEU A 80 0.07 -21.17 14.11
N ALA A 81 -0.24 -19.87 14.01
CA ALA A 81 0.64 -18.81 14.46
C ALA A 81 -0.14 -17.66 15.13
N PRO A 82 -0.56 -17.82 16.41
CA PRO A 82 -1.32 -16.81 17.13
C PRO A 82 -0.60 -15.45 17.26
N TRP A 83 0.74 -15.48 17.20
CA TRP A 83 1.61 -14.32 17.26
C TRP A 83 1.73 -13.56 15.93
N LEU A 84 1.13 -14.07 14.84
CA LEU A 84 1.22 -13.45 13.51
C LEU A 84 0.40 -12.15 13.47
N SER A 85 1.11 -11.03 13.24
CA SER A 85 0.53 -9.69 13.12
C SER A 85 0.74 -9.12 11.72
N ASP A 86 -0.11 -8.17 11.31
CA ASP A 86 0.05 -7.46 10.03
C ASP A 86 1.42 -6.78 9.95
N THR A 87 1.89 -6.21 11.06
CA THR A 87 3.22 -5.60 11.22
C THR A 87 4.34 -6.62 11.07
N GLY A 88 4.19 -7.81 11.67
CA GLY A 88 5.20 -8.88 11.57
C GLY A 88 5.39 -9.36 10.14
N ILE A 89 4.29 -9.52 9.39
CA ILE A 89 4.33 -9.87 7.96
C ILE A 89 5.07 -8.78 7.16
N ALA A 90 4.78 -7.50 7.43
CA ALA A 90 5.42 -6.37 6.75
C ALA A 90 6.93 -6.32 7.01
N ILE A 91 7.36 -6.47 8.27
CA ILE A 91 8.78 -6.48 8.65
C ILE A 91 9.49 -7.68 8.01
N ALA A 92 8.88 -8.86 8.02
CA ALA A 92 9.46 -10.06 7.40
C ALA A 92 9.63 -9.87 5.88
N ALA A 93 8.66 -9.28 5.19
CA ALA A 93 8.75 -8.97 3.78
C ALA A 93 9.86 -7.95 3.48
N ALA A 94 9.97 -6.88 4.29
CA ALA A 94 11.03 -5.89 4.15
C ALA A 94 12.42 -6.53 4.33
N LEU A 95 12.60 -7.36 5.36
CA LEU A 95 13.84 -8.10 5.57
C LEU A 95 14.15 -9.05 4.41
N ALA A 96 13.14 -9.75 3.88
CA ALA A 96 13.31 -10.62 2.73
C ALA A 96 13.82 -9.84 1.50
N LEU A 97 13.33 -8.64 1.25
CA LEU A 97 13.81 -7.79 0.15
C LEU A 97 15.29 -7.39 0.30
N PHE A 98 15.76 -7.13 1.53
CA PHE A 98 17.18 -6.86 1.78
C PHE A 98 18.07 -8.11 1.68
N LEU A 99 17.53 -9.29 1.96
CA LEU A 99 18.31 -10.53 2.03
C LEU A 99 18.38 -11.30 0.70
N ILE A 100 17.38 -11.16 -0.18
CA ILE A 100 17.33 -11.90 -1.45
C ILE A 100 18.25 -11.22 -2.49
N PRO A 101 19.29 -11.91 -2.98
CA PRO A 101 20.16 -11.37 -4.02
C PRO A 101 19.50 -11.48 -5.40
N VAL A 102 19.55 -10.40 -6.18
CA VAL A 102 19.23 -10.40 -7.63
C VAL A 102 20.39 -11.01 -8.42
N ASN A 103 21.62 -10.67 -8.04
CA ASN A 103 22.84 -11.23 -8.61
C ASN A 103 23.90 -11.43 -7.51
N THR A 104 24.12 -12.68 -7.13
CA THR A 104 25.06 -13.07 -6.06
C THR A 104 26.51 -12.73 -6.39
N ARG A 105 26.92 -12.75 -7.67
CA ARG A 105 28.30 -12.39 -8.06
C ARG A 105 28.58 -10.90 -7.90
N GLU A 106 27.59 -10.07 -8.18
CA GLU A 106 27.69 -8.60 -8.08
C GLU A 106 27.27 -8.06 -6.71
N ARG A 107 26.86 -8.94 -5.77
CA ARG A 107 26.28 -8.57 -4.46
C ARG A 107 25.13 -7.55 -4.57
N LYS A 108 24.33 -7.65 -5.63
CA LYS A 108 23.12 -6.83 -5.81
C LYS A 108 21.92 -7.54 -5.21
N PHE A 109 21.21 -6.87 -4.31
CA PHE A 109 20.02 -7.36 -3.63
C PHE A 109 18.75 -6.73 -4.22
N LEU A 110 17.56 -7.22 -3.84
CA LEU A 110 16.30 -6.64 -4.33
C LEU A 110 16.11 -5.21 -3.83
N LEU A 111 16.60 -4.92 -2.63
CA LEU A 111 16.55 -3.60 -2.03
C LEU A 111 17.89 -3.26 -1.40
N ASP A 112 18.36 -2.04 -1.62
CA ASP A 112 19.54 -1.46 -1.01
C ASP A 112 19.15 -0.24 -0.17
N TRP A 113 20.13 0.26 0.60
CA TRP A 113 19.90 1.41 1.48
C TRP A 113 19.59 2.69 0.69
N GLU A 114 20.19 2.88 -0.49
CA GLU A 114 19.94 4.04 -1.35
C GLU A 114 18.48 4.09 -1.84
N ILE A 115 17.87 2.94 -2.10
CA ILE A 115 16.43 2.82 -2.39
C ILE A 115 15.60 3.07 -1.13
N ALA A 116 16.02 2.54 0.03
CA ALA A 116 15.30 2.71 1.29
C ALA A 116 15.25 4.18 1.77
N GLU A 117 16.30 4.97 1.54
CA GLU A 117 16.33 6.39 1.88
C GLU A 117 15.27 7.21 1.11
N LYS A 118 14.90 6.77 -0.10
CA LYS A 118 13.88 7.43 -0.92
C LYS A 118 12.45 7.15 -0.47
N LEU A 119 12.25 6.31 0.54
CA LEU A 119 10.94 6.08 1.12
C LEU A 119 10.39 7.36 1.77
N LEU A 120 9.06 7.47 1.82
CA LEU A 120 8.36 8.64 2.35
C LEU A 120 8.39 8.69 3.89
N TRP A 121 9.59 8.82 4.49
CA TRP A 121 9.78 8.88 5.94
C TRP A 121 8.97 9.99 6.62
N GLY A 122 8.78 11.12 5.93
CA GLY A 122 7.92 12.21 6.41
C GLY A 122 6.47 11.78 6.63
N VAL A 123 5.93 10.90 5.79
CA VAL A 123 4.56 10.38 5.94
C VAL A 123 4.46 9.45 7.16
N LEU A 124 5.48 8.61 7.39
CA LEU A 124 5.55 7.76 8.59
C LEU A 124 5.59 8.60 9.88
N LEU A 125 6.41 9.65 9.91
CA LEU A 125 6.49 10.58 11.02
C LEU A 125 5.18 11.35 11.23
N LEU A 126 4.52 11.77 10.16
CA LEU A 126 3.23 12.44 10.22
C LEU A 126 2.16 11.54 10.86
N PHE A 127 2.06 10.27 10.44
CA PHE A 127 1.14 9.32 11.05
C PHE A 127 1.47 9.07 12.53
N GLY A 128 2.75 8.89 12.86
CA GLY A 128 3.18 8.72 14.26
C GLY A 128 2.84 9.93 15.13
N GLY A 129 3.13 11.14 14.65
CA GLY A 129 2.80 12.39 15.34
C GLY A 129 1.29 12.60 15.49
N GLY A 130 0.50 12.29 14.46
CA GLY A 130 -0.96 12.36 14.50
C GLY A 130 -1.58 11.41 15.53
N LEU A 131 -1.09 10.16 15.59
CA LEU A 131 -1.54 9.16 16.58
C LEU A 131 -1.14 9.57 18.01
N ALA A 132 0.09 10.09 18.20
CA ALA A 132 0.55 10.58 19.50
C ALA A 132 -0.29 11.77 19.98
N MET A 133 -0.59 12.72 19.09
CA MET A 133 -1.44 13.87 19.40
C MET A 133 -2.89 13.45 19.72
N ALA A 134 -3.46 12.54 18.93
CA ALA A 134 -4.79 11.98 19.20
C ALA A 134 -4.82 11.29 20.59
N GLY A 135 -3.77 10.55 20.94
CA GLY A 135 -3.61 9.95 22.26
C GLY A 135 -3.56 10.98 23.39
N ALA A 136 -2.79 12.07 23.22
CA ALA A 136 -2.68 13.15 24.20
C ALA A 136 -4.00 13.90 24.41
N ILE A 137 -4.75 14.16 23.32
CA ILE A 137 -6.07 14.79 23.39
C ILE A 137 -7.09 13.87 24.08
N SER A 138 -7.01 12.56 23.83
CA SER A 138 -7.87 11.57 24.48
C SER A 138 -7.55 11.41 25.97
N SER A 139 -6.27 11.37 26.36
CA SER A 139 -5.85 11.13 27.75
C SER A 139 -6.02 12.35 28.65
N SER A 140 -5.90 13.56 28.10
CA SER A 140 -6.12 14.82 28.82
C SER A 140 -7.60 15.13 29.10
N GLY A 141 -8.53 14.34 28.53
CA GLY A 141 -9.97 14.61 28.63
C GLY A 141 -10.42 15.85 27.84
N LEU A 142 -9.52 16.47 27.07
CA LEU A 142 -9.83 17.64 26.23
C LEU A 142 -10.92 17.32 25.22
N ALA A 143 -10.86 16.14 24.57
CA ALA A 143 -11.91 15.70 23.65
C ALA A 143 -13.28 15.63 24.34
N SER A 144 -13.36 14.99 25.51
CA SER A 144 -14.62 14.88 26.26
C SER A 144 -15.12 16.24 26.74
N TYR A 145 -14.25 17.10 27.26
CA TYR A 145 -14.63 18.42 27.77
C TYR A 145 -15.16 19.33 26.66
N TRP A 146 -14.46 19.38 25.52
CA TRP A 146 -14.90 20.19 24.38
C TRP A 146 -16.17 19.66 23.73
N LEU A 147 -16.28 18.34 23.54
CA LEU A 147 -17.51 17.73 22.98
C LEU A 147 -18.69 17.93 23.92
N MET A 148 -18.51 17.80 25.23
CA MET A 148 -19.59 17.98 26.20
C MET A 148 -20.08 19.44 26.19
N ASN A 149 -19.15 20.40 26.22
CA ASN A 149 -19.50 21.81 26.26
C ASN A 149 -20.11 22.30 24.94
N TRP A 150 -19.65 21.83 23.77
CA TRP A 150 -20.21 22.22 22.48
C TRP A 150 -21.55 21.55 22.15
N VAL A 151 -21.73 20.28 22.49
CA VAL A 151 -22.93 19.52 22.13
C VAL A 151 -24.04 19.70 23.18
N PHE A 152 -23.69 19.81 24.46
CA PHE A 152 -24.64 19.87 25.56
C PHE A 152 -24.69 21.21 26.30
N GLY A 153 -23.80 22.16 25.99
CA GLY A 153 -23.83 23.51 26.56
C GLY A 153 -23.57 23.58 28.07
N LEU A 154 -22.81 22.63 28.63
CA LEU A 154 -22.40 22.56 30.03
C LEU A 154 -20.87 22.71 30.17
#